data_AF-A0A957DVW5-F1
#
_entry.id   AF-A0A957DVW5-F1
#
_cell.length_a   1.000
_cell.length_b   1.000
_cell.length_c   1.000
_cell.angle_alpha   90.00
_cell.angle_beta   90.00
_cell.angle_gamma   90.00
#
_symmetry.space_group_name_H-M   'P 1'
#
loop_
_entity.id
_entity.type
_entity.pdbx_description
1 polymer ?
#
loop_
_entity_poly.entity_id
_entity_poly.type
_entity_poly.pdbx_seq_one_letter_code
_entity_poly.pdbx_strand_id
1 'polypeptide(L)' 'MRIPGKATAVSTQSYFQRHPTVGRSTLPGLGWQISQAGFGGYRVSVGDKTHEQALRQALQSGI' A
#
# COMPACT_ATOMS: atom_id res chain seq x y z
N MET A 1 16.45 -1.44 0.19
CA MET A 1 15.44 -0.39 -0.08
C MET A 1 15.01 0.35 1.19
N ARG A 2 15.02 1.69 1.19
CA ARG A 2 14.28 2.51 2.17
C ARG A 2 13.31 3.37 1.38
N ILE A 3 12.00 3.14 1.53
CA ILE A 3 10.98 4.05 0.99
C ILE A 3 10.79 5.13 2.06
N PRO A 4 11.17 6.39 1.81
CA PRO A 4 10.97 7.44 2.79
C PRO A 4 9.48 7.74 2.94
N GLY A 5 8.98 7.62 4.16
CA GLY A 5 7.58 7.91 4.50
C GLY A 5 6.80 6.70 5.00
N LYS A 6 5.55 6.95 5.38
CA LYS A 6 4.58 5.94 5.82
C LYS A 6 3.18 6.38 5.40
N ALA A 7 2.29 5.42 5.19
CA ALA A 7 0.89 5.74 4.97
C ALA A 7 0.28 6.40 6.21
N THR A 8 -0.57 7.41 6.01
CA THR A 8 -1.38 8.05 7.06
C THR A 8 -2.85 7.93 6.67
N ALA A 9 -3.76 7.88 7.66
CA ALA A 9 -5.20 7.79 7.38
C ALA A 9 -5.68 8.89 6.42
N VAL A 10 -5.23 10.13 6.63
CA VAL A 10 -5.58 11.29 5.80
C VAL A 10 -5.05 11.12 4.36
N SER A 11 -3.77 10.80 4.20
CA SER A 11 -3.18 10.61 2.87
C SER A 11 -3.82 9.45 2.11
N THR A 12 -4.16 8.36 2.80
CA THR A 12 -4.81 7.18 2.22
C THR A 12 -6.24 7.49 1.76
N GLN A 13 -7.01 8.21 2.58
CA GLN A 13 -8.34 8.67 2.18
C GLN A 13 -8.28 9.58 0.93
N SER A 14 -7.38 10.56 0.92
CA SER A 14 -7.16 11.44 -0.23
C SER A 14 -6.67 10.69 -1.48
N TYR A 15 -5.95 9.58 -1.30
CA TYR A 15 -5.55 8.71 -2.41
C TYR A 15 -6.78 8.00 -3.00
N PHE A 16 -7.62 7.36 -2.18
CA PHE A 16 -8.81 6.67 -2.67
C PHE A 16 -9.86 7.60 -3.28
N GLN A 17 -9.99 8.83 -2.79
CA GLN A 17 -10.86 9.84 -3.42
C GLN A 17 -10.42 10.18 -4.85
N ARG A 18 -9.10 10.20 -5.11
CA ARG A 18 -8.53 10.47 -6.44
C ARG A 18 -8.51 9.24 -7.36
N HIS A 19 -8.59 8.04 -6.78
CA HIS A 19 -8.52 6.77 -7.52
C HIS A 19 -9.72 5.89 -7.17
N PRO A 20 -10.94 6.25 -7.62
CA PRO A 20 -12.17 5.54 -7.26
C PRO A 20 -12.23 4.10 -7.79
N THR A 21 -11.35 3.75 -8.74
CA THR A 21 -11.23 2.39 -9.29
C THR A 21 -10.46 1.43 -8.37
N VAL A 22 -9.72 1.93 -7.38
CA VAL A 22 -9.00 1.09 -6.41
C VAL A 22 -10.01 0.59 -5.37
N GLY A 23 -10.17 -0.73 -5.31
CA GLY A 23 -11.02 -1.38 -4.31
C GLY A 23 -10.54 -1.07 -2.88
N ARG A 24 -11.43 -0.53 -2.05
CA ARG A 24 -11.14 -0.16 -0.66
C ARG A 24 -12.10 -0.83 0.32
N SER A 25 -11.62 -1.07 1.53
CA SER A 25 -12.42 -1.51 2.66
C SER A 25 -12.10 -0.69 3.90
N THR A 26 -13.00 -0.70 4.88
CA THR A 26 -12.77 -0.09 6.19
C THR A 26 -12.35 -1.18 7.16
N LEU A 27 -11.22 -0.99 7.82
CA LEU A 27 -10.74 -1.90 8.84
C LEU A 27 -11.61 -1.78 10.11
N PRO A 28 -12.28 -2.86 10.54
CA PRO A 28 -13.16 -2.83 11.71
C PRO A 28 -12.43 -2.38 12.98
N GLY A 29 -13.10 -1.61 13.83
CA GLY A 29 -12.56 -1.11 15.10
C GLY A 29 -11.60 0.08 14.99
N LEU A 30 -10.95 0.30 13.83
CA LEU A 30 -10.01 1.42 13.62
C LEU A 30 -10.55 2.51 12.69
N GLY A 31 -11.55 2.19 11.85
CA GLY A 31 -12.12 3.15 10.90
C GLY A 31 -11.18 3.55 9.77
N TRP A 32 -10.04 2.86 9.63
CA TRP A 32 -9.05 3.14 8.59
C TRP A 32 -9.51 2.59 7.25
N GLN A 33 -9.33 3.38 6.20
CA GLN A 33 -9.49 2.87 4.84
C GLN A 33 -8.22 2.16 4.40
N ILE A 34 -8.37 0.96 3.85
CA ILE A 34 -7.27 0.15 3.33
C ILE A 34 -7.60 -0.34 1.91
N SER A 35 -6.58 -0.72 1.17
CA SER A 35 -6.70 -1.44 -0.10
C SER A 35 -7.25 -2.85 0.17
N GLN A 36 -8.08 -3.36 -0.73
CA GLN A 36 -8.62 -4.73 -0.60
C GLN A 36 -7.55 -5.81 -0.85
N ALA A 37 -6.45 -5.44 -1.51
CA ALA A 37 -5.29 -6.29 -1.72
C ALA A 37 -4.09 -5.75 -0.92
N GLY A 38 -3.28 -6.65 -0.37
CA GLY A 38 -2.06 -6.31 0.36
C GLY A 38 -0.81 -6.85 -0.33
N PHE A 39 0.35 -6.34 0.06
CA PHE A 39 1.66 -6.84 -0.38
C PHE A 39 2.33 -7.65 0.75
N GLY A 40 2.58 -8.93 0.49
CA GLY A 40 3.16 -9.85 1.48
C GLY A 40 4.66 -9.64 1.67
N GLY A 41 5.05 -8.83 2.66
CA GLY A 41 6.46 -8.49 2.92
C GLY A 41 7.33 -9.61 3.53
N TYR A 42 6.75 -10.72 3.99
CA TYR A 42 7.48 -11.72 4.79
C TYR A 42 8.63 -12.45 4.07
N ARG A 43 8.63 -12.46 2.73
CA ARG A 43 9.71 -13.04 1.89
C ARG A 43 10.58 -11.99 1.20
N VAL A 44 10.38 -10.71 1.50
CA VAL A 44 11.13 -9.63 0.88
C VAL A 44 12.51 -9.56 1.51
N SER A 45 13.53 -9.96 0.75
CA SER A 45 14.93 -9.80 1.13
C SER A 45 15.46 -8.42 0.76
N VAL A 46 16.11 -7.76 1.71
CA VAL A 46 16.80 -6.48 1.46
C VAL A 46 17.96 -6.71 0.50
N GLY A 47 18.06 -5.87 -0.54
CA GLY A 47 19.12 -5.96 -1.55
C GLY A 47 18.76 -6.82 -2.77
N ASP A 48 17.65 -7.58 -2.71
CA ASP A 48 17.12 -8.26 -3.88
C ASP A 48 16.30 -7.29 -4.75
N LYS A 49 16.85 -6.94 -5.91
CA LYS A 49 16.22 -5.99 -6.85
C LYS A 49 14.83 -6.43 -7.31
N THR A 50 14.57 -7.73 -7.41
CA THR A 50 13.28 -8.26 -7.83
C THR A 50 12.21 -7.95 -6.79
N HIS A 51 12.54 -8.15 -5.52
CA HIS A 51 11.62 -7.82 -4.42
C HIS A 51 11.41 -6.31 -4.29
N GLU A 52 12.46 -5.51 -4.50
CA GLU A 52 12.31 -4.04 -4.52
C GLU A 52 11.37 -3.59 -5.64
N GLN A 53 11.49 -4.16 -6.83
CA GLN A 53 10.64 -3.83 -7.97
C GLN A 53 9.20 -4.29 -7.74
N ALA A 54 8.99 -5.49 -7.18
CA ALA A 54 7.66 -5.99 -6.84
C ALA A 54 6.95 -5.08 -5.83
N LEU A 55 7.64 -4.62 -4.79
CA LEU A 55 7.08 -3.65 -3.84
C LEU A 55 6.73 -2.32 -4.52
N ARG A 56 7.58 -1.80 -5.40
CA ARG A 56 7.28 -0.57 -6.16
C ARG A 56 6.03 -0.73 -7.02
N GLN A 57 5.90 -1.85 -7.71
CA GLN A 57 4.74 -2.13 -8.56
C GLN A 57 3.45 -2.25 -7.74
N ALA A 58 3.50 -2.89 -6.57
CA ALA A 58 2.38 -2.97 -5.65
C ALA A 58 1.90 -1.58 -5.22
N LEU A 59 2.82 -0.73 -4.74
CA LEU A 59 2.51 0.64 -4.31
C LEU A 59 1.97 1.51 -5.44
N GLN A 60 2.52 1.39 -6.65
CA GLN A 60 2.03 2.11 -7.84
C GLN A 60 0.63 1.65 -8.27
N SER A 61 0.26 0.42 -7.93
CA SER A 61 -1.07 -0.16 -8.22
C SER A 61 -2.11 0.15 -7.15
N GLY A 62 -1.74 0.93 -6.11
CA GLY A 62 -2.66 1.36 -5.06
C GLY A 62 -2.75 0.41 -3.85
N ILE A 63 -1.75 -0.47 -3.67
CA ILE A 63 -1.58 -1.27 -2.46
C ILE A 63 -0.94 -0.44 -1.36
#